data_AF-A0A914IH51-F1
#
_entry.id   AF-A0A914IH51-F1
#
_cell.length_a   1.000
_cell.length_b   1.000
_cell.length_c   1.000
_cell.angle_alpha   90.00
_cell.angle_beta   90.00
_cell.angle_gamma   90.00
#
_symmetry.space_group_name_H-M   'P 1'
#
loop_
_entity.id
_entity.type
_entity.pdbx_description
1 polymer ?
#
loop_
_entity_poly.entity_id
_entity_poly.type
_entity_poly.pdbx_seq_one_letter_code
_entity_poly.pdbx_strand_id
1 'polypeptide(L)'
;MDPYFANLTNLIEKSVNASGQKAFLVCHSMGNLIVNYFLNRKVGKEWQQKYLNGTINVSAPWAGSLMLVEQIFSGNADRLQFGGSLVLSDPTVRKFLRTMPSSFAMLPSALAFPPNQTLLSLAGVNYSTKNMDAFLALTGSAHMAPLYHELTATVDAQKYTPMYCVHSNIADGVPIFYNYTNGIGNRPKAKMGDGDKLVNIESLRVCQKWMDEGKLVKKVVEIDGPTHMAILQEGTFYKAVESIMGL
;
A
#
# COMPACT_ATOMS: atom_id res chain seq x y z
N MET A 1 -2.47 -20.45 14.21
CA MET A 1 -2.07 -19.14 13.67
C MET A 1 -0.94 -19.37 12.67
N ASP A 2 -0.86 -18.62 11.58
CA ASP A 2 0.27 -18.69 10.62
C ASP A 2 1.62 -18.51 11.34
N PRO A 3 2.71 -19.21 10.97
CA PRO A 3 4.00 -19.13 11.65
C PRO A 3 4.59 -17.72 11.74
N TYR A 4 4.42 -16.89 10.71
CA TYR A 4 4.90 -15.51 10.75
C TYR A 4 4.16 -14.70 11.83
N PHE A 5 2.83 -14.79 11.87
CA PHE A 5 2.04 -14.07 12.88
C PHE A 5 2.24 -14.63 14.29
N ALA A 6 2.49 -15.94 14.44
CA ALA A 6 2.86 -16.53 15.72
C ALA A 6 4.20 -15.98 16.22
N ASN A 7 5.21 -15.90 15.34
CA ASN A 7 6.52 -15.35 15.69
C ASN A 7 6.45 -13.85 16.00
N LEU A 8 5.66 -13.08 15.23
CA LEU A 8 5.43 -11.65 15.50
C LEU A 8 4.76 -11.45 16.86
N THR A 9 3.74 -12.25 17.17
CA THR A 9 3.06 -12.23 18.49
C THR A 9 4.07 -12.48 19.61
N ASN A 10 4.85 -13.55 19.51
CA ASN A 10 5.87 -13.90 20.51
C ASN A 10 6.93 -12.80 20.68
N LEU A 11 7.36 -12.16 19.59
CA LEU A 11 8.33 -11.08 19.64
C LEU A 11 7.77 -9.86 20.38
N ILE A 12 6.53 -9.47 20.09
CA ILE A 12 5.86 -8.35 20.76
C ILE A 12 5.73 -8.64 22.25
N GLU A 13 5.23 -9.83 22.62
CA GLU A 13 5.06 -10.20 24.02
C GLU A 13 6.38 -10.20 24.78
N LYS A 14 7.45 -10.79 24.21
CA LYS A 14 8.78 -10.78 24.81
C LYS A 14 9.32 -9.36 25.00
N SER A 15 9.17 -8.50 24.00
CA SER A 15 9.66 -7.12 24.04
C SER A 15 8.92 -6.27 25.08
N VAL A 16 7.59 -6.42 25.16
CA VAL A 16 6.76 -5.72 26.14
C VAL A 16 7.05 -6.22 27.56
N ASN A 17 7.18 -7.54 27.75
CA ASN A 17 7.49 -8.10 29.06
C ASN A 17 8.90 -7.71 29.54
N ALA A 18 9.88 -7.60 28.64
CA ALA A 18 11.24 -7.19 28.98
C ALA A 18 11.36 -5.70 29.29
N SER A 19 10.62 -4.84 28.57
CA SER A 19 10.67 -3.38 28.75
C SER A 19 9.68 -2.86 29.80
N GLY A 20 8.64 -3.64 30.13
CA GLY A 20 7.51 -3.18 30.94
C GLY A 20 6.61 -2.16 30.23
N GLN A 21 6.83 -1.89 28.95
CA GLN A 21 6.13 -0.87 28.17
C GLN A 21 5.45 -1.50 26.95
N LYS A 22 4.24 -1.02 26.62
CA LYS A 22 3.54 -1.43 25.40
C LYS A 22 4.28 -0.99 24.15
N ALA A 23 4.19 -1.78 23.09
CA ALA A 23 4.90 -1.53 21.85
C ALA A 23 4.16 -0.54 20.94
N PHE A 24 4.92 0.25 20.18
CA PHE A 24 4.46 0.81 18.92
C PHE A 24 4.92 -0.09 17.77
N LEU A 25 4.04 -0.38 16.81
CA LEU A 25 4.44 -1.08 15.58
C LEU A 25 4.65 -0.04 14.48
N VAL A 26 5.91 0.14 14.06
CA VAL A 26 6.25 1.00 12.92
C VAL A 26 6.27 0.15 11.65
N CYS A 27 5.51 0.56 10.64
CA CYS A 27 5.32 -0.19 9.41
C CYS A 27 5.53 0.71 8.20
N HIS A 28 6.22 0.21 7.19
CA HIS A 28 6.44 0.94 5.94
C HIS A 28 5.82 0.20 4.76
N SER A 29 5.24 0.96 3.82
CA SER A 29 4.72 0.43 2.55
C SER A 29 3.74 -0.74 2.76
N MET A 30 3.90 -1.85 2.04
CA MET A 30 3.12 -3.08 2.18
C MET A 30 3.08 -3.63 3.61
N GLY A 31 4.10 -3.41 4.44
CA GLY A 31 4.13 -3.86 5.83
C GLY A 31 2.92 -3.36 6.63
N ASN A 32 2.38 -2.19 6.26
CA ASN A 32 1.15 -1.66 6.82
C ASN A 32 -0.05 -2.58 6.59
N LEU A 33 -0.22 -3.10 5.38
CA LEU A 33 -1.34 -3.99 5.04
C LEU A 33 -1.22 -5.32 5.80
N ILE A 34 0.00 -5.84 5.96
CA ILE A 34 0.27 -7.08 6.70
C ILE A 34 -0.07 -6.91 8.18
N VAL A 35 0.41 -5.83 8.82
CA VAL A 35 0.12 -5.56 10.24
C VAL A 35 -1.36 -5.20 10.43
N ASN A 36 -1.98 -4.47 9.51
CA ASN A 36 -3.41 -4.19 9.57
C ASN A 36 -4.24 -5.47 9.50
N TYR A 37 -3.89 -6.40 8.62
CA TYR A 37 -4.53 -7.71 8.54
C TYR A 37 -4.33 -8.53 9.83
N PHE A 38 -3.10 -8.54 10.38
CA PHE A 38 -2.81 -9.18 11.66
C PHE A 38 -3.71 -8.66 12.79
N LEU A 39 -3.77 -7.34 12.97
CA LEU A 39 -4.53 -6.71 14.04
C LEU A 39 -6.05 -6.86 13.84
N ASN A 40 -6.55 -6.79 12.62
CA ASN A 40 -7.99 -6.89 12.38
C ASN A 40 -8.51 -8.34 12.35
N ARG A 41 -7.65 -9.34 12.07
CA ARG A 41 -8.12 -10.71 11.76
C ARG A 41 -7.46 -11.82 12.57
N LYS A 42 -6.31 -11.58 13.20
CA LYS A 42 -5.52 -12.65 13.84
C LYS A 42 -5.44 -12.53 15.36
N VAL A 43 -5.53 -11.32 15.91
CA VAL A 43 -5.45 -11.10 17.37
C VAL A 43 -6.68 -10.36 17.91
N GLY A 44 -7.09 -10.72 19.13
CA GLY A 44 -8.26 -10.15 19.79
C GLY A 44 -8.01 -8.79 20.45
N LYS A 45 -9.11 -8.12 20.83
CA LYS A 45 -9.11 -6.81 21.51
C LYS A 45 -8.24 -6.79 22.77
N GLU A 46 -8.42 -7.76 23.66
CA GLU A 46 -7.71 -7.82 24.95
C GLU A 46 -6.19 -7.89 24.75
N TRP A 47 -5.74 -8.72 23.80
CA TRP A 47 -4.33 -8.83 23.46
C TRP A 47 -3.77 -7.51 22.94
N GLN A 48 -4.47 -6.88 21.98
CA GLN A 48 -4.04 -5.60 21.41
C GLN A 48 -3.95 -4.51 22.47
N GLN A 49 -4.97 -4.38 23.31
CA GLN A 49 -5.00 -3.39 24.38
C GLN A 49 -3.96 -3.68 25.47
N LYS A 50 -3.58 -4.93 25.69
CA LYS A 50 -2.52 -5.31 26.63
C LYS A 50 -1.13 -4.94 26.12
N TYR A 51 -0.84 -5.20 24.85
CA TYR A 51 0.53 -5.16 24.33
C TYR A 51 0.86 -3.94 23.47
N LEU A 52 -0.11 -3.20 22.94
CA LEU A 52 0.13 -2.15 21.95
C LEU A 52 -0.32 -0.76 22.43
N ASN A 53 0.52 0.24 22.16
CA ASN A 53 0.17 1.66 22.28
C ASN A 53 -0.41 2.20 20.97
N GLY A 54 0.01 1.67 19.82
CA GLY A 54 -0.46 2.10 18.51
C GLY A 54 0.37 1.54 17.36
N THR A 55 -0.02 1.90 16.14
CA THR A 55 0.77 1.67 14.93
C THR A 55 1.16 2.98 14.30
N ILE A 56 2.42 3.08 13.84
CA ILE A 56 2.92 4.19 13.03
C ILE A 56 2.99 3.70 11.59
N ASN A 57 2.05 4.16 10.78
CA ASN A 57 1.82 3.69 9.42
C ASN A 57 2.46 4.63 8.40
N VAL A 58 3.61 4.23 7.87
CA VAL A 58 4.43 5.04 6.97
C VAL A 58 4.18 4.65 5.51
N SER A 59 3.73 5.61 4.70
CA SER A 59 3.51 5.47 3.25
C SER A 59 2.68 4.23 2.88
N ALA A 60 1.56 4.04 3.58
CA ALA A 60 0.74 2.85 3.44
C ALA A 60 -0.12 2.88 2.16
N PRO A 61 -0.02 1.88 1.26
CA PRO A 61 -0.84 1.80 0.06
C PRO A 61 -2.22 1.19 0.37
N TRP A 62 -3.03 1.85 1.20
CA TRP A 62 -4.29 1.31 1.72
C TRP A 62 -5.25 0.83 0.63
N ALA A 63 -5.32 1.55 -0.48
CA ALA A 63 -6.14 1.21 -1.63
C ALA A 63 -5.31 0.76 -2.84
N GLY A 64 -4.05 0.36 -2.62
CA GLY A 64 -3.13 -0.03 -3.68
C GLY A 64 -2.48 1.15 -4.42
N SER A 65 -1.81 0.84 -5.53
CA SER A 65 -1.12 1.81 -6.38
C SER A 65 -1.39 1.54 -7.86
N LEU A 66 -1.62 2.61 -8.62
CA LEU A 66 -1.73 2.53 -10.08
C LEU A 66 -0.42 2.09 -10.73
N MET A 67 0.74 2.32 -10.10
CA MET A 67 2.01 1.89 -10.68
C MET A 67 2.12 0.38 -10.86
N LEU A 68 1.45 -0.40 -10.00
CA LEU A 68 1.38 -1.86 -10.16
C LEU A 68 0.60 -2.29 -11.41
N VAL A 69 -0.32 -1.45 -11.91
CA VAL A 69 -1.00 -1.70 -13.18
C VAL A 69 0.01 -1.72 -14.33
N GLU A 70 0.87 -0.70 -14.44
CA GLU A 70 1.93 -0.65 -15.47
C GLU A 70 2.91 -1.82 -15.32
N GLN A 71 3.27 -2.16 -14.08
CA GLN A 71 4.17 -3.28 -13.83
C GLN A 71 3.59 -4.63 -14.24
N ILE A 72 2.30 -4.86 -14.03
CA ILE A 72 1.65 -6.11 -14.45
C ILE A 72 1.38 -6.11 -15.96
N PHE A 73 1.14 -4.96 -16.61
CA PHE A 73 0.87 -4.88 -18.04
C PHE A 73 2.13 -4.87 -18.91
N SER A 74 3.07 -4.00 -18.56
CA SER A 74 4.29 -3.70 -19.32
C SER A 74 5.52 -4.28 -18.65
N GLY A 75 5.58 -4.25 -17.31
CA GLY A 75 6.77 -4.59 -16.54
C GLY A 75 7.89 -3.57 -16.69
N ASN A 76 7.55 -2.28 -16.80
CA ASN A 76 8.53 -1.23 -17.04
C ASN A 76 9.69 -1.30 -16.02
N ALA A 77 10.86 -1.75 -16.48
CA ALA A 77 12.02 -2.01 -15.62
C ALA A 77 12.60 -0.73 -15.03
N ASP A 78 12.35 0.43 -15.64
CA ASP A 78 12.79 1.74 -15.14
C ASP A 78 12.08 2.13 -13.85
N ARG A 79 10.96 1.47 -13.52
CA ARG A 79 10.26 1.63 -12.24
C ARG A 79 10.88 0.80 -11.11
N LEU A 80 11.76 -0.14 -11.42
CA LEU A 80 12.45 -0.90 -10.39
C LEU A 80 13.45 0.02 -9.69
N GLN A 81 13.32 0.09 -8.36
CA GLN A 81 14.28 0.78 -7.52
C GLN A 81 15.66 0.08 -7.59
N PHE A 82 16.69 0.78 -7.12
CA PHE A 82 18.06 0.25 -7.00
C PHE A 82 18.70 -0.21 -8.32
N GLY A 83 18.30 0.39 -9.45
CA GLY A 83 18.95 0.15 -10.76
C GLY A 83 18.53 -1.16 -11.43
N GLY A 84 17.35 -1.71 -11.11
CA GLY A 84 16.86 -2.95 -11.71
C GLY A 84 16.77 -2.93 -13.25
N SER A 85 16.59 -1.75 -13.86
CA SER A 85 16.62 -1.57 -15.33
C SER A 85 17.97 -1.86 -15.98
N LEU A 86 19.08 -1.88 -15.22
CA LEU A 86 20.41 -2.21 -15.74
C LEU A 86 20.60 -3.71 -15.98
N VAL A 87 19.77 -4.54 -15.35
CA VAL A 87 19.93 -6.00 -15.31
C VAL A 87 18.70 -6.77 -15.75
N LEU A 88 17.51 -6.15 -15.76
CA LEU A 88 16.25 -6.79 -16.10
C LEU A 88 15.57 -6.08 -17.27
N SER A 89 15.00 -6.87 -18.18
CA SER A 89 14.15 -6.40 -19.27
C SER A 89 12.70 -6.29 -18.84
N ASP A 90 11.94 -5.42 -19.52
CA ASP A 90 10.51 -5.22 -19.23
C ASP A 90 9.70 -6.55 -19.19
N PRO A 91 9.87 -7.49 -20.16
CA PRO A 91 9.17 -8.78 -20.11
C PRO A 91 9.52 -9.64 -18.89
N THR A 92 10.79 -9.60 -18.44
CA THR A 92 11.24 -10.36 -17.27
C THR A 92 10.59 -9.80 -16.01
N VAL A 93 10.60 -8.49 -15.82
CA VAL A 93 9.95 -7.82 -14.70
C VAL A 93 8.46 -8.12 -14.67
N ARG A 94 7.80 -8.01 -15.83
CA ARG A 94 6.37 -8.34 -15.97
C ARG A 94 6.06 -9.76 -15.54
N LYS A 95 6.85 -10.74 -16.00
CA LYS A 95 6.67 -12.15 -15.65
C LYS A 95 6.86 -12.35 -14.15
N PHE A 96 7.90 -11.75 -13.58
CA PHE A 96 8.22 -11.87 -12.17
C PHE A 96 7.13 -11.29 -11.27
N LEU A 97 6.68 -10.05 -11.52
CA LEU A 97 5.65 -9.41 -10.69
C LEU A 97 4.29 -10.11 -10.78
N ARG A 98 3.99 -10.78 -11.89
CA ARG A 98 2.80 -11.64 -12.03
C ARG A 98 2.87 -12.94 -11.22
N THR A 99 4.04 -13.34 -10.73
CA THR A 99 4.18 -14.50 -9.82
C THR A 99 4.04 -14.12 -8.35
N MET A 100 3.95 -12.83 -8.03
CA MET A 100 3.91 -12.34 -6.65
C MET A 100 2.48 -12.03 -6.21
N PRO A 101 1.90 -12.77 -5.26
CA PRO A 101 0.58 -12.48 -4.70
C PRO A 101 0.47 -11.04 -4.14
N SER A 102 1.57 -10.50 -3.59
CA SER A 102 1.64 -9.14 -3.07
C SER A 102 1.37 -8.05 -4.12
N SER A 103 1.80 -8.26 -5.37
CA SER A 103 1.51 -7.32 -6.47
C SER A 103 0.01 -7.17 -6.69
N PHE A 104 -0.74 -8.26 -6.57
CA PHE A 104 -2.19 -8.26 -6.75
C PHE A 104 -2.92 -7.74 -5.51
N ALA A 105 -2.41 -8.03 -4.32
CA ALA A 105 -2.92 -7.48 -3.06
C ALA A 105 -2.88 -5.93 -3.02
N MET A 106 -1.96 -5.33 -3.77
CA MET A 106 -1.73 -3.88 -3.83
C MET A 106 -2.20 -3.24 -5.13
N LEU A 107 -3.03 -3.94 -5.91
CA LEU A 107 -3.73 -3.33 -7.04
C LEU A 107 -4.75 -2.27 -6.55
N PRO A 108 -5.07 -1.26 -7.39
CA PRO A 108 -6.05 -0.24 -7.06
C PRO A 108 -7.39 -0.84 -6.64
N SER A 109 -7.96 -0.35 -5.53
CA SER A 109 -9.26 -0.79 -5.02
C SER A 109 -10.27 0.36 -4.88
N ALA A 110 -11.54 0.01 -4.76
CA ALA A 110 -12.64 0.96 -4.60
C ALA A 110 -12.57 1.79 -3.30
N LEU A 111 -11.66 1.46 -2.39
CA LEU A 111 -11.45 2.20 -1.15
C LEU A 111 -10.98 3.65 -1.39
N ALA A 112 -10.16 3.87 -2.43
CA ALA A 112 -9.71 5.19 -2.86
C ALA A 112 -9.96 5.51 -4.34
N PHE A 113 -10.19 4.50 -5.19
CA PHE A 113 -10.40 4.68 -6.62
C PHE A 113 -11.82 4.28 -7.01
N PRO A 114 -12.75 5.25 -7.12
CA PRO A 114 -14.17 4.97 -7.38
C PRO A 114 -14.41 4.07 -8.60
N PRO A 115 -15.43 3.18 -8.56
CA PRO A 115 -15.75 2.28 -9.67
C PRO A 115 -16.04 2.97 -11.02
N ASN A 116 -16.41 4.25 -11.01
CA ASN A 116 -16.65 5.06 -12.22
C ASN A 116 -15.40 5.81 -12.73
N GLN A 117 -14.31 5.87 -11.96
CA GLN A 117 -13.07 6.49 -12.38
C GLN A 117 -12.34 5.56 -13.35
N THR A 118 -12.10 6.04 -14.58
CA THR A 118 -11.26 5.30 -15.53
C THR A 118 -9.80 5.40 -15.12
N LEU A 119 -9.15 4.26 -14.93
CA LEU A 119 -7.74 4.16 -14.52
C LEU A 119 -6.82 3.80 -15.71
N LEU A 120 -7.39 3.13 -16.71
CA LEU A 120 -6.67 2.57 -17.84
C LEU A 120 -7.56 2.61 -19.09
N SER A 121 -7.00 3.00 -20.22
CA SER A 121 -7.58 2.75 -21.55
C SER A 121 -6.67 1.81 -22.34
N LEU A 122 -7.23 0.74 -22.91
CA LEU A 122 -6.53 -0.21 -23.77
C LEU A 122 -7.25 -0.25 -25.11
N ALA A 123 -6.59 0.22 -26.16
CA ALA A 123 -7.16 0.31 -27.51
C ALA A 123 -8.57 0.95 -27.56
N GLY A 124 -8.81 1.98 -26.72
CA GLY A 124 -10.09 2.68 -26.63
C GLY A 124 -11.11 2.07 -25.66
N VAL A 125 -10.84 0.90 -25.07
CA VAL A 125 -11.67 0.29 -24.04
C VAL A 125 -11.21 0.75 -22.66
N ASN A 126 -12.14 1.28 -21.85
CA ASN A 126 -11.85 1.85 -20.54
C ASN A 126 -12.02 0.82 -19.40
N TYR A 127 -11.06 0.79 -18.50
CA TYR A 127 -11.01 -0.07 -17.33
C TYR A 127 -10.91 0.76 -16.05
N SER A 128 -11.53 0.25 -15.00
CA SER A 128 -11.62 0.85 -13.67
C SER A 128 -11.67 -0.27 -12.62
N THR A 129 -11.78 0.08 -11.34
CA THR A 129 -11.89 -0.90 -10.24
C THR A 129 -13.12 -1.81 -10.33
N LYS A 130 -14.14 -1.45 -11.14
CA LYS A 130 -15.28 -2.35 -11.44
C LYS A 130 -14.94 -3.50 -12.40
N ASN A 131 -13.82 -3.40 -13.13
CA ASN A 131 -13.45 -4.32 -14.20
C ASN A 131 -12.23 -5.19 -13.82
N MET A 132 -11.99 -5.41 -12.53
CA MET A 132 -10.75 -6.07 -12.08
C MET A 132 -10.63 -7.52 -12.53
N ASP A 133 -11.71 -8.28 -12.65
CA ASP A 133 -11.64 -9.65 -13.18
C ASP A 133 -11.20 -9.68 -14.65
N ALA A 134 -11.75 -8.78 -15.46
CA ALA A 134 -11.35 -8.62 -16.86
C ALA A 134 -9.89 -8.13 -16.96
N PHE A 135 -9.50 -7.18 -16.10
CA PHE A 135 -8.12 -6.71 -15.99
C PHE A 135 -7.15 -7.86 -15.70
N LEU A 136 -7.45 -8.71 -14.72
CA LEU A 136 -6.61 -9.85 -14.34
C LEU A 136 -6.60 -10.94 -15.42
N ALA A 137 -7.70 -11.16 -16.13
CA ALA A 137 -7.75 -12.08 -17.27
C ALA A 137 -6.83 -11.62 -18.41
N LEU A 138 -6.84 -10.32 -18.75
CA LEU A 138 -5.97 -9.74 -19.78
C LEU A 138 -4.47 -9.93 -19.49
N THR A 139 -4.09 -10.08 -18.23
CA THR A 139 -2.70 -10.26 -17.81
C THR A 139 -2.31 -11.72 -17.64
N GLY A 140 -3.21 -12.67 -17.95
CA GLY A 140 -3.01 -14.09 -17.68
C GLY A 140 -2.98 -14.41 -16.17
N SER A 141 -3.60 -13.57 -15.35
CA SER A 141 -3.57 -13.64 -13.88
C SER A 141 -4.97 -13.81 -13.28
N ALA A 142 -5.93 -14.34 -14.05
CA ALA A 142 -7.32 -14.54 -13.59
C ALA A 142 -7.42 -15.36 -12.29
N HIS A 143 -6.50 -16.30 -12.08
CA HIS A 143 -6.42 -17.11 -10.85
C HIS A 143 -6.16 -16.29 -9.57
N MET A 144 -5.70 -15.04 -9.69
CA MET A 144 -5.47 -14.13 -8.57
C MET A 144 -6.72 -13.33 -8.17
N ALA A 145 -7.82 -13.39 -8.95
CA ALA A 145 -9.03 -12.62 -8.67
C ALA A 145 -9.63 -12.89 -7.28
N PRO A 146 -9.76 -14.15 -6.81
CA PRO A 146 -10.27 -14.42 -5.46
C PRO A 146 -9.42 -13.76 -4.37
N LEU A 147 -8.09 -13.82 -4.50
CA LEU A 147 -7.15 -13.19 -3.58
C LEU A 147 -7.30 -11.66 -3.57
N TYR A 148 -7.36 -11.05 -4.76
CA TYR A 148 -7.54 -9.61 -4.90
C TYR A 148 -8.83 -9.14 -4.20
N HIS A 149 -9.95 -9.81 -4.44
CA HIS A 149 -11.24 -9.45 -3.84
C HIS A 149 -11.23 -9.65 -2.32
N GLU A 150 -10.68 -10.75 -1.81
CA GLU A 150 -10.60 -11.00 -0.37
C GLU A 150 -9.76 -9.93 0.34
N LEU A 151 -8.57 -9.63 -0.18
CA LEU A 151 -7.66 -8.70 0.47
C LEU A 151 -8.18 -7.27 0.39
N THR A 152 -8.64 -6.81 -0.76
CA THR A 152 -9.12 -5.43 -0.91
C THR A 152 -10.43 -5.15 -0.18
N ALA A 153 -11.34 -6.14 -0.07
CA ALA A 153 -12.58 -5.99 0.69
C ALA A 153 -12.37 -5.96 2.21
N THR A 154 -11.19 -6.36 2.70
CA THR A 154 -10.89 -6.47 4.14
C THR A 154 -10.00 -5.36 4.68
N VAL A 155 -9.52 -4.45 3.82
CA VAL A 155 -8.78 -3.27 4.28
C VAL A 155 -9.75 -2.26 4.90
N ASP A 156 -9.65 -2.14 6.22
CA ASP A 156 -10.35 -1.13 7.03
C ASP A 156 -9.44 -0.65 8.16
N ALA A 157 -9.78 0.47 8.80
CA ALA A 157 -9.05 1.00 9.94
C ALA A 157 -9.01 -0.03 11.08
N GLN A 158 -7.96 0.05 11.91
CA GLN A 158 -7.84 -0.79 13.09
C GLN A 158 -8.94 -0.49 14.10
N LYS A 159 -9.51 -1.54 14.69
CA LYS A 159 -10.65 -1.41 15.61
C LYS A 159 -10.23 -1.11 17.05
N TYR A 160 -9.08 -1.62 17.48
CA TYR A 160 -8.70 -1.64 18.90
C TYR A 160 -7.35 -1.00 19.20
N THR A 161 -6.50 -0.83 18.19
CA THR A 161 -5.17 -0.23 18.30
C THR A 161 -5.16 1.12 17.58
N PRO A 162 -4.73 2.22 18.22
CA PRO A 162 -4.67 3.52 17.57
C PRO A 162 -3.69 3.58 16.39
N MET A 163 -4.13 4.21 15.29
CA MET A 163 -3.32 4.42 14.10
C MET A 163 -2.76 5.85 14.05
N TYR A 164 -1.49 5.98 13.68
CA TYR A 164 -0.83 7.24 13.38
C TYR A 164 -0.22 7.13 11.99
N CYS A 165 -0.73 7.89 11.02
CA CYS A 165 -0.30 7.75 9.63
C CYS A 165 0.65 8.88 9.26
N VAL A 166 1.74 8.53 8.57
CA VAL A 166 2.69 9.49 8.02
C VAL A 166 2.93 9.13 6.57
N HIS A 167 2.77 10.07 5.66
CA HIS A 167 3.04 9.82 4.24
C HIS A 167 3.59 11.08 3.60
N SER A 168 4.19 10.92 2.43
CA SER A 168 4.64 12.05 1.65
C SER A 168 3.69 12.40 0.53
N ASN A 169 3.90 13.57 -0.05
CA ASN A 169 3.22 14.02 -1.23
C ASN A 169 4.21 14.76 -2.14
N ILE A 170 4.11 14.51 -3.44
CA ILE A 170 4.86 15.19 -4.48
C ILE A 170 3.91 15.43 -5.64
N ALA A 171 3.81 16.68 -6.07
CA ALA A 171 3.07 17.06 -7.26
C ALA A 171 3.56 16.28 -8.49
N ASP A 172 2.62 15.75 -9.28
CA ASP A 172 2.92 14.92 -10.45
C ASP A 172 3.88 13.74 -10.15
N GLY A 173 3.81 13.22 -8.92
CA GLY A 173 4.64 12.14 -8.42
C GLY A 173 4.38 10.79 -9.09
N VAL A 174 3.13 10.51 -9.44
CA VAL A 174 2.67 9.16 -9.79
C VAL A 174 1.67 9.17 -10.94
N PRO A 175 1.54 8.07 -11.67
CA PRO A 175 0.52 7.94 -12.70
C PRO A 175 -0.87 7.82 -12.07
N ILE A 176 -1.83 8.59 -12.60
CA ILE A 176 -3.26 8.54 -12.23
C ILE A 176 -4.14 7.98 -13.35
N PHE A 177 -3.58 7.81 -14.55
CA PHE A 177 -4.23 7.16 -15.68
C PHE A 177 -3.20 6.66 -16.69
N TYR A 178 -3.48 5.53 -17.34
CA TYR A 178 -2.68 5.00 -18.44
C TYR A 178 -3.47 4.86 -19.75
N ASN A 179 -2.81 5.17 -20.86
CA ASN A 179 -3.29 4.89 -22.20
C ASN A 179 -2.35 3.93 -22.94
N TYR A 180 -2.85 2.73 -23.21
CA TYR A 180 -2.19 1.66 -23.96
C TYR A 180 -2.70 1.63 -25.39
N THR A 181 -2.09 2.43 -26.26
CA THR A 181 -2.40 2.44 -27.70
C THR A 181 -1.79 1.26 -28.44
N ASN A 182 -0.66 0.74 -27.95
CA ASN A 182 0.13 -0.30 -28.61
C ASN A 182 -0.11 -1.70 -28.00
N GLY A 183 -1.13 -1.85 -27.15
CA GLY A 183 -1.45 -3.12 -26.51
C GLY A 183 -0.56 -3.48 -25.30
N ILE A 184 -0.91 -4.59 -24.65
CA ILE A 184 -0.27 -5.09 -23.43
C ILE A 184 1.18 -5.51 -23.71
N GLY A 185 2.10 -5.14 -22.83
CA GLY A 185 3.54 -5.39 -22.97
C GLY A 185 4.34 -4.22 -23.52
N ASN A 186 3.66 -3.22 -24.08
CA ASN A 186 4.28 -1.95 -24.42
C ASN A 186 4.15 -0.97 -23.25
N ARG A 187 5.06 0.00 -23.16
CA ARG A 187 4.96 1.08 -22.17
C ARG A 187 3.79 2.02 -22.53
N PRO A 188 2.94 2.41 -21.57
CA PRO A 188 1.81 3.30 -21.84
C PRO A 188 2.22 4.78 -21.88
N LYS A 189 1.32 5.62 -22.39
CA LYS A 189 1.33 7.05 -22.04
C LYS A 189 0.63 7.22 -20.70
N ALA A 190 1.26 7.90 -19.74
CA ALA A 190 0.70 8.15 -18.43
C ALA A 190 0.26 9.61 -18.28
N LYS A 191 -0.89 9.82 -17.62
CA LYS A 191 -1.22 11.12 -17.01
C LYS A 191 -0.71 11.07 -15.57
N MET A 192 0.04 12.09 -15.17
CA MET A 192 0.60 12.20 -13.82
C MET A 192 -0.35 12.93 -12.89
N GLY A 193 -0.17 12.69 -11.60
CA GLY A 193 -0.82 13.36 -10.48
C GLY A 193 -0.06 13.09 -9.19
N ASP A 194 -0.66 13.50 -8.08
CA ASP A 194 0.03 13.60 -6.79
C ASP A 194 0.26 12.24 -6.11
N GLY A 195 1.40 12.12 -5.43
CA GLY A 195 1.76 10.94 -4.65
C GLY A 195 3.25 10.89 -4.35
N ASP A 196 3.71 9.78 -3.77
CA ASP A 196 5.08 9.67 -3.22
C ASP A 196 6.12 9.07 -4.19
N LYS A 197 5.90 9.16 -5.50
CA LYS A 197 6.61 8.40 -6.56
C LYS A 197 6.33 6.89 -6.61
N LEU A 198 5.57 6.32 -5.66
CA LEU A 198 5.15 4.91 -5.73
C LEU A 198 3.63 4.74 -5.60
N VAL A 199 3.02 5.44 -4.66
CA VAL A 199 1.63 5.30 -4.22
C VAL A 199 0.89 6.60 -4.50
N ASN A 200 -0.31 6.47 -5.07
CA ASN A 200 -1.24 7.56 -5.31
C ASN A 200 -1.68 8.24 -4.02
N ILE A 201 -1.79 9.57 -4.06
CA ILE A 201 -2.17 10.36 -2.90
C ILE A 201 -3.54 9.94 -2.33
N GLU A 202 -4.48 9.51 -3.18
CA GLU A 202 -5.79 9.03 -2.76
C GLU A 202 -5.69 7.79 -1.88
N SER A 203 -4.76 6.89 -2.20
CA SER A 203 -4.47 5.68 -1.43
C SER A 203 -3.77 6.01 -0.10
N LEU A 204 -2.81 6.93 -0.12
CA LEU A 204 -2.11 7.40 1.09
C LEU A 204 -3.06 8.11 2.07
N ARG A 205 -4.00 8.93 1.55
CA ARG A 205 -4.96 9.71 2.33
C ARG A 205 -6.19 8.92 2.81
N VAL A 206 -6.27 7.61 2.58
CA VAL A 206 -7.31 6.76 3.18
C VAL A 206 -7.31 6.88 4.71
N CYS A 207 -6.15 7.04 5.35
CA CYS A 207 -6.10 7.32 6.79
C CYS A 207 -6.85 8.60 7.19
N GLN A 208 -6.75 9.67 6.37
CA GLN A 208 -7.47 10.92 6.64
C GLN A 208 -8.97 10.70 6.53
N LYS A 209 -9.41 9.99 5.49
CA LYS A 209 -10.83 9.59 5.35
C LYS A 209 -11.32 8.82 6.58
N TRP A 210 -10.55 7.84 7.07
CA TRP A 210 -10.91 7.10 8.28
C TRP A 210 -10.93 7.96 9.54
N MET A 211 -10.01 8.93 9.66
CA MET A 211 -10.02 9.90 10.75
C MET A 211 -11.30 10.76 10.70
N ASP A 212 -11.67 11.26 9.54
CA ASP A 212 -12.85 12.11 9.33
C ASP A 212 -14.16 11.33 9.59
N GLU A 213 -14.15 10.01 9.32
CA GLU A 213 -15.23 9.07 9.67
C GLU A 213 -15.28 8.73 11.18
N GLY A 214 -14.38 9.27 12.00
CA GLY A 214 -14.33 9.03 13.44
C GLY A 214 -13.74 7.66 13.84
N LYS A 215 -13.03 6.99 12.93
CA LYS A 215 -12.33 5.73 13.25
C LYS A 215 -11.10 6.00 14.13
N LEU A 216 -10.46 4.93 14.61
CA LEU A 216 -9.36 5.01 15.58
C LEU A 216 -8.01 5.47 14.98
N VAL A 217 -8.04 6.51 14.15
CA VAL A 217 -6.87 7.20 13.63
C VAL A 217 -6.65 8.46 14.46
N LYS A 218 -5.49 8.59 15.09
CA LYS A 218 -5.18 9.68 16.04
C LYS A 218 -4.44 10.85 15.41
N LYS A 219 -3.62 10.59 14.39
CA LYS A 219 -2.86 11.61 13.67
C LYS A 219 -2.62 11.18 12.23
N VAL A 220 -2.72 12.13 11.30
CA VAL A 220 -2.22 12.00 9.93
C VAL A 220 -1.23 13.14 9.70
N VAL A 221 -0.05 12.80 9.19
CA VAL A 221 1.00 13.75 8.86
C VAL A 221 1.37 13.58 7.40
N GLU A 222 1.15 14.63 6.61
CA GLU A 222 1.61 14.71 5.23
C GLU A 222 2.92 15.51 5.18
N ILE A 223 3.94 14.97 4.51
CA ILE A 223 5.26 15.58 4.35
C ILE A 223 5.50 15.88 2.87
N ASP A 224 5.68 17.15 2.52
CA ASP A 224 5.93 17.55 1.13
C ASP A 224 7.37 17.21 0.70
N GLY A 225 7.52 16.61 -0.48
CA GLY A 225 8.81 16.44 -1.16
C GLY A 225 9.46 15.05 -1.18
N PRO A 226 9.56 14.28 -0.09
CA PRO A 226 10.33 13.04 -0.09
C PRO A 226 9.62 11.94 -0.86
N THR A 227 10.39 11.11 -1.56
CA THR A 227 9.86 9.91 -2.22
C THR A 227 9.44 8.85 -1.19
N HIS A 228 8.73 7.83 -1.67
CA HIS A 228 8.23 6.70 -0.88
C HIS A 228 9.28 6.06 0.03
N MET A 229 10.54 6.01 -0.44
CA MET A 229 11.67 5.49 0.33
C MET A 229 12.39 6.58 1.12
N ALA A 230 12.55 7.76 0.52
CA ALA A 230 13.31 8.86 1.14
C ALA A 230 12.67 9.36 2.43
N ILE A 231 11.35 9.25 2.58
CA ILE A 231 10.63 9.66 3.80
C ILE A 231 11.22 9.05 5.09
N LEU A 232 11.78 7.83 5.01
CA LEU A 232 12.39 7.15 6.16
C LEU A 232 13.72 7.80 6.62
N GLN A 233 14.27 8.72 5.83
CA GLN A 233 15.51 9.44 6.08
C GLN A 233 15.25 10.93 6.42
N GLU A 234 13.98 11.35 6.41
CA GLU A 234 13.63 12.75 6.62
C GLU A 234 13.58 13.12 8.11
N GLY A 235 14.21 14.25 8.45
CA GLY A 235 14.16 14.76 9.83
C GLY A 235 12.74 15.13 10.27
N THR A 236 11.88 15.54 9.33
CA THR A 236 10.45 15.79 9.61
C THR A 236 9.69 14.53 9.95
N PHE A 237 10.04 13.40 9.33
CA PHE A 237 9.51 12.08 9.68
C PHE A 237 9.93 11.68 11.10
N TYR A 238 11.22 11.82 11.44
CA TYR A 238 11.71 11.51 12.79
C TYR A 238 11.01 12.35 13.87
N LYS A 239 10.87 13.66 13.66
CA LYS A 239 10.12 14.55 14.57
C LYS A 239 8.66 14.14 14.71
N ALA A 240 8.02 13.68 13.63
CA ALA A 240 6.65 13.19 13.69
C ALA A 240 6.56 11.92 14.56
N VAL A 241 7.49 10.98 14.40
CA VAL A 241 7.57 9.75 15.20
C VAL A 241 7.82 10.05 16.68
N GLU A 242 8.80 10.89 16.99
CA GLU A 242 9.11 11.35 18.36
C GLU A 242 7.87 11.95 19.03
N SER A 243 7.19 12.88 18.33
CA SER A 243 5.94 13.49 18.80
C SER A 243 4.82 12.47 19.04
N ILE A 244 4.69 11.45 18.19
CA ILE A 244 3.67 10.39 18.35
C ILE A 244 3.99 9.52 19.57
N MET A 245 5.27 9.20 19.78
CA MET A 245 5.73 8.35 20.86
C MET A 245 5.86 9.09 22.20
N GLY A 246 5.76 10.43 22.20
CA GLY A 246 5.94 11.26 23.39
C GLY A 246 7.39 11.32 23.85
N LEU A 247 8.34 11.26 22.91
CA LEU A 247 9.78 11.39 23.13
C LEU A 247 10.25 12.84 23.02
#